data_AF-A0A7Y5WFL2-F1
#
_entry.id   AF-A0A7Y5WFL2-F1
#
_cell.length_a   1.000
_cell.length_b   1.000
_cell.length_c   1.000
_cell.angle_alpha   90.00
_cell.angle_beta   90.00
_cell.angle_gamma   90.00
#
_symmetry.space_group_name_H-M   'P 1'
#
loop_
_entity.id
_entity.type
_entity.pdbx_description
1 polymer ?
#
loop_
_entity_poly.entity_id
_entity_poly.type
_entity_poly.pdbx_seq_one_letter_code
_entity_poly.pdbx_strand_id
1 'polypeptide(L)' 'WRTASGLRNATTQVRGRPADSLPRDPRERAAVAHIRGYPPGQSDRMVDDYLRVTRQARRVVDRLFWE' A
#
# COMPACT_ATOMS: atom_id res chain seq x y z
N TRP A 1 -1.95 -0.87 10.73
CA TRP A 1 -3.05 -1.60 10.06
C TRP A 1 -3.85 -0.72 9.09
N ARG A 2 -4.36 0.47 9.49
CA ARG A 2 -5.16 1.37 8.61
C ARG A 2 -4.60 1.59 7.21
N THR A 3 -3.30 1.90 7.08
CA THR A 3 -2.64 2.09 5.77
C THR A 3 -2.72 0.84 4.89
N ALA A 4 -2.42 -0.33 5.45
CA ALA A 4 -2.45 -1.60 4.72
C ALA A 4 -3.89 -1.98 4.31
N SER A 5 -4.85 -1.85 5.24
CA SER A 5 -6.27 -2.09 4.96
C SER A 5 -6.80 -1.16 3.87
N GLY A 6 -6.47 0.13 3.93
CA GLY A 6 -6.88 1.11 2.92
C GLY A 6 -6.34 0.79 1.53
N LEU A 7 -5.08 0.34 1.42
CA LEU A 7 -4.48 -0.05 0.15
C LEU A 7 -5.08 -1.35 -0.41
N ARG A 8 -5.36 -2.35 0.45
CA ARG A 8 -6.08 -3.57 0.03
C ARG A 8 -7.48 -3.23 -0.49
N ASN A 9 -8.22 -2.40 0.23
CA ASN A 9 -9.56 -1.98 -0.18
C ASN A 9 -9.55 -1.24 -1.52
N ALA A 10 -8.62 -0.29 -1.70
CA ALA A 10 -8.45 0.41 -2.98
C ALA A 10 -8.05 -0.55 -4.11
N THR A 11 -7.20 -1.54 -3.84
CA THR A 11 -6.82 -2.56 -4.82
C THR A 11 -8.02 -3.41 -5.22
N THR A 12 -8.85 -3.84 -4.27
CA THR A 12 -10.09 -4.58 -4.56
C THR A 12 -11.04 -3.74 -5.41
N GLN A 13 -11.19 -2.44 -5.12
CA GLN A 13 -12.02 -1.53 -5.91
C GLN A 13 -11.54 -1.39 -7.36
N VAL A 14 -10.23 -1.24 -7.58
CA VAL A 14 -9.66 -1.12 -8.94
C VAL A 14 -9.80 -2.40 -9.75
N ARG A 15 -9.58 -3.56 -9.11
CA ARG A 15 -9.50 -4.85 -9.82
C ARG A 15 -10.81 -5.62 -9.89
N GLY A 16 -11.82 -5.22 -9.11
CA GLY A 16 -13.08 -5.97 -8.97
C GLY A 16 -12.92 -7.32 -8.26
N ARG A 17 -11.77 -7.60 -7.65
CA ARG A 17 -11.49 -8.86 -6.95
C ARG A 17 -10.50 -8.65 -5.80
N PRO A 18 -10.59 -9.44 -4.71
CA PRO A 18 -9.65 -9.35 -3.60
C PRO A 18 -8.20 -9.56 -4.03
N ALA A 19 -7.29 -8.80 -3.41
CA ALA A 19 -5.86 -8.97 -3.55
C ALA A 19 -5.13 -8.53 -2.28
N ASP A 20 -4.08 -9.28 -1.91
CA ASP A 20 -3.27 -9.02 -0.72
C ASP A 20 -1.96 -8.29 -1.00
N SER A 21 -1.66 -8.06 -2.29
CA SER A 21 -0.46 -7.38 -2.77
C SER A 21 -0.84 -6.18 -3.63
N LEU A 22 0.02 -5.15 -3.63
CA LEU A 22 -0.15 -4.00 -4.51
C LEU A 22 -0.06 -4.44 -5.99
N PRO A 23 -0.82 -3.79 -6.90
CA PRO A 23 -0.71 -4.04 -8.32
C PRO A 23 0.72 -3.85 -8.86
N ARG A 24 1.16 -4.76 -9.73
CA ARG A 24 2.39 -4.60 -10.52
C ARG A 24 2.17 -3.84 -11.82
N ASP A 25 0.95 -3.91 -12.37
CA ASP A 25 0.58 -3.14 -13.54
C ASP A 25 0.58 -1.64 -13.21
N PRO A 26 1.30 -0.79 -13.97
CA PRO A 26 1.41 0.64 -13.68
C PRO A 26 0.07 1.39 -13.73
N ARG A 27 -0.86 0.96 -14.59
CA ARG A 27 -2.18 1.60 -14.72
C ARG A 27 -3.06 1.26 -13.52
N GLU A 28 -3.10 -0.02 -13.14
CA GLU A 28 -3.78 -0.46 -11.90
C GLU A 28 -3.19 0.28 -10.68
N ARG A 29 -1.86 0.38 -10.58
CA ARG A 29 -1.17 1.05 -9.47
C ARG A 29 -1.47 2.55 -9.42
N ALA A 30 -1.52 3.23 -10.57
CA ALA A 30 -1.91 4.63 -10.66
C ALA A 30 -3.37 4.85 -10.23
N ALA A 31 -4.29 3.97 -10.61
CA ALA A 31 -5.68 4.03 -10.17
C ALA A 31 -5.81 3.85 -8.65
N VAL A 32 -5.06 2.91 -8.05
CA VAL A 32 -5.01 2.75 -6.59
C VAL A 32 -4.49 4.02 -5.92
N ALA A 33 -3.41 4.61 -6.44
CA ALA A 33 -2.86 5.86 -5.92
C ALA A 33 -3.88 7.01 -5.97
N HIS A 34 -4.63 7.11 -7.07
CA HIS A 34 -5.68 8.10 -7.22
C HIS A 34 -6.78 7.95 -6.17
N ILE A 35 -7.30 6.73 -5.94
CA ILE A 35 -8.30 6.46 -4.88
C ILE A 35 -7.76 6.83 -3.49
N ARG A 36 -6.45 6.71 -3.27
CA ARG A 36 -5.80 7.07 -2.01
C ARG A 36 -5.47 8.56 -1.89
N GLY A 37 -5.82 9.38 -2.88
CA GLY A 37 -5.64 10.82 -2.88
C GLY A 37 -4.25 11.29 -3.31
N TYR A 38 -3.44 10.42 -3.91
CA TYR A 38 -2.15 10.84 -4.47
C TYR A 38 -2.37 11.58 -5.79
N PRO A 39 -1.59 12.65 -6.07
CA PRO A 39 -1.64 13.34 -7.35
C PRO A 39 -1.28 12.41 -8.54
N PRO A 40 -1.67 12.79 -9.77
CA PRO A 40 -1.21 12.09 -10.98
C PRO A 40 0.32 11.96 -11.02
N GLY A 41 0.81 10.80 -11.43
CA GLY A 41 2.25 10.51 -11.49
C GLY A 41 2.91 10.15 -10.14
N GLN A 42 2.18 10.18 -9.02
CA GLN A 42 2.73 9.92 -7.68
C GLN A 42 2.45 8.48 -7.17
N SER A 43 2.31 7.51 -8.09
CA SER A 43 2.04 6.11 -7.71
C SER A 43 3.24 5.47 -7.01
N ASP A 44 4.46 5.86 -7.35
CA ASP A 44 5.68 5.38 -6.69
C ASP A 44 5.83 5.96 -5.28
N ARG A 45 5.48 7.24 -5.09
CA ARG A 45 5.41 7.85 -3.76
C ARG A 45 4.44 7.10 -2.83
N MET A 46 3.30 6.66 -3.34
CA MET A 46 2.36 5.82 -2.58
C MET A 46 3.02 4.51 -2.13
N VAL A 47 3.79 3.85 -3.02
CA VAL A 47 4.50 2.62 -2.68
C VAL A 47 5.56 2.88 -1.61
N ASP A 48 6.33 3.95 -1.74
CA ASP A 48 7.35 4.32 -0.76
C ASP A 48 6.75 4.62 0.62
N ASP A 49 5.63 5.35 0.66
CA ASP A 49 4.90 5.66 1.89
C ASP A 49 4.39 4.38 2.56
N TYR A 50 3.86 3.43 1.77
CA TYR A 50 3.48 2.11 2.26
C TYR A 50 4.66 1.33 2.84
N LEU A 51 5.76 1.22 2.09
CA LEU A 51 6.97 0.51 2.51
C LEU A 51 7.61 1.14 3.76
N ARG A 52 7.59 2.47 3.89
CA ARG A 52 8.08 3.17 5.09
C ARG A 52 7.27 2.77 6.32
N VAL A 53 5.94 2.79 6.22
CA VAL A 53 5.05 2.41 7.33
C VAL A 53 5.22 0.94 7.72
N THR A 54 5.32 0.03 6.75
CA THR A 54 5.48 -1.40 7.04
C THR A 54 6.86 -1.73 7.62
N ARG A 55 7.93 -1.07 7.17
CA ARG A 55 9.27 -1.20 7.78
C ARG A 55 9.29 -0.72 9.23
N GLN A 56 8.62 0.40 9.54
CA GLN A 56 8.52 0.87 10.92
C GLN A 56 7.76 -0.13 11.79
N ALA A 57 6.63 -0.65 11.31
CA ALA A 57 5.89 -1.68 12.02
C ALA A 57 6.75 -2.94 12.25
N ARG A 58 7.54 -3.35 11.25
CA ARG A 58 8.44 -4.50 11.38
C ARG A 58 9.49 -4.31 12.47
N ARG A 59 10.13 -3.14 12.54
CA ARG A 59 11.10 -2.82 13.60
C ARG A 59 10.50 -2.91 15.00
N VAL A 60 9.25 -2.46 15.18
CA VAL A 60 8.55 -2.58 16.46
C VAL A 60 8.30 -4.04 16.82
N VAL A 61 7.90 -4.87 15.85
CA VAL A 61 7.71 -6.31 16.05
C VAL A 61 9.04 -6.98 16.41
N ASP A 62 10.10 -6.71 15.65
CA ASP A 62 11.41 -7.31 15.92
C ASP A 62 11.89 -7.00 17.34
N ARG A 63 11.80 -5.74 17.78
CA ARG A 63 12.15 -5.32 19.15
C ARG A 63 11.30 -5.99 20.24
N LEU A 64 10.03 -6.24 19.98
CA LEU A 64 9.11 -6.77 21.01
C LEU A 64 9.14 -8.28 21.14
N PHE A 65 9.54 -8.98 20.07
CA PHE A 65 9.44 -10.43 20.01
C PHE A 65 10.80 -11.12 19.87
N TRP A 66 11.80 -10.49 19.22
CA TRP A 66 13.03 -11.17 18.80
C TRP A 66 14.35 -10.53 19.27
N GLU A 67 14.37 -9.26 19.68
CA GLU A 67 15.47 -8.71 20.49
C GLU A 67 15.36 -9.18 21.95
#